data_AF-A0A143YDE8-F1
#
_entry.id   AF-A0A143YDE8-F1
#
_cell.length_a   1.000
_cell.length_b   1.000
_cell.length_c   1.000
_cell.angle_alpha   90.00
_cell.angle_beta   90.00
_cell.angle_gamma   90.00
#
_symmetry.space_group_name_H-M   'P 1'
#
loop_
_entity.id
_entity.type
_entity.pdbx_description
1 polymer ?
#
loop_
_entity_poly.entity_id
_entity_poly.type
_entity_poly.pdbx_seq_one_letter_code
_entity_poly.pdbx_strand_id
1 'polypeptide(L)'
;MKKEFRKKTVTGKMRNQEKEAVKEDQVERELTDNDLKQDEKEFESFFSEVLKKLPQKTSATVINAYDKSKEQAEKILDKSKNQFDGIFDEFLEGVDEETRKKCHTTVHAASLTAAIIGCSPIPFSDAVLLVPVQLTMMARLHKIFGQSWSESLGKSLSKELIVVGLGRSAVGNIVKLIPAVGTVAGAAINGTVASTITESLGWVTVKMLNDGEDIFDQFMSFKGQFNTLFKTLQNSSKTSNKN
;
A
#
# COMPACT_ATOMS: atom_id res chain seq x y z
N MET A 1 -70.39 -11.46 35.00
CA MET A 1 -69.64 -10.45 35.79
C MET A 1 -68.71 -9.73 34.82
N LYS A 2 -69.16 -8.63 34.20
CA LYS A 2 -69.05 -7.21 34.62
C LYS A 2 -67.62 -6.65 34.61
N LYS A 3 -67.49 -5.54 33.85
CA LYS A 3 -66.47 -4.48 33.76
C LYS A 3 -65.40 -4.67 32.68
N GLU A 4 -65.57 -4.07 31.49
CA GLU A 4 -65.27 -2.66 31.13
C GLU A 4 -63.83 -2.25 31.46
N PHE A 5 -63.01 -1.91 30.44
CA PHE A 5 -62.52 -0.52 30.24
C PHE A 5 -61.66 -0.38 28.95
N ARG A 6 -62.24 0.37 28.01
CA ARG A 6 -61.65 1.36 27.07
C ARG A 6 -60.53 1.00 26.07
N LYS A 7 -60.95 1.03 24.80
CA LYS A 7 -60.22 1.50 23.59
C LYS A 7 -59.42 2.78 23.86
N LYS A 8 -58.12 2.80 23.51
CA LYS A 8 -57.41 4.01 23.03
C LYS A 8 -56.34 3.61 21.99
N THR A 9 -56.48 4.23 20.82
CA THR A 9 -55.60 4.24 19.65
C THR A 9 -54.14 4.51 20.01
N VAL A 10 -53.20 3.71 19.52
CA VAL A 10 -51.78 4.11 19.36
C VAL A 10 -51.31 3.78 17.95
N THR A 11 -51.51 4.79 17.12
CA THR A 11 -50.76 5.17 15.94
C THR A 11 -49.29 4.73 15.98
N GLY A 12 -48.81 4.13 14.89
CA GLY A 12 -47.45 4.37 14.39
C GLY A 12 -46.26 3.95 15.26
N LYS A 13 -46.25 2.75 15.86
CA LYS A 13 -45.08 2.26 16.61
C LYS A 13 -44.70 0.78 16.37
N MET A 14 -44.86 0.29 15.14
CA MET A 14 -44.30 -1.01 14.69
C MET A 14 -43.49 -0.87 13.40
N ARG A 15 -42.78 0.26 13.23
CA ARG A 15 -41.86 0.50 12.10
C ARG A 15 -40.50 1.07 12.52
N ASN A 16 -40.14 0.94 13.80
CA ASN A 16 -38.94 1.55 14.38
C ASN A 16 -38.12 0.58 15.25
N GLN A 17 -38.17 -0.74 15.02
CA GLN A 17 -37.26 -1.70 15.64
C GLN A 17 -36.43 -2.51 14.65
N GLU A 18 -36.64 -2.32 13.33
CA GLU A 18 -35.77 -2.86 12.27
C GLU A 18 -34.88 -1.79 11.60
N LYS A 19 -34.83 -0.57 12.17
CA LYS A 19 -34.00 0.53 11.67
C LYS A 19 -32.80 0.88 12.57
N GLU A 20 -32.52 0.05 13.57
CA GLU A 20 -31.35 0.22 14.46
C GLU A 20 -30.26 -0.85 14.26
N ALA A 21 -30.44 -1.79 13.32
CA ALA A 21 -29.43 -2.80 12.98
C ALA A 21 -28.73 -2.57 11.62
N VAL A 22 -29.05 -1.47 10.93
CA VAL A 22 -28.44 -1.12 9.63
C VAL A 22 -28.26 0.39 9.56
N LYS A 23 -27.36 0.92 10.39
CA LYS A 23 -26.74 2.22 10.14
C LYS A 23 -25.28 2.12 10.53
N GLU A 24 -24.46 2.35 9.52
CA GLU A 24 -23.06 2.75 9.64
C GLU A 24 -22.10 1.65 10.10
N ASP A 25 -22.01 0.60 9.29
CA ASP A 25 -20.75 -0.16 9.11
C ASP A 25 -19.81 0.60 8.15
N GLN A 26 -19.84 1.94 8.23
CA GLN A 26 -18.74 2.76 7.79
C GLN A 26 -17.72 2.65 8.90
N VAL A 27 -16.75 1.76 8.73
CA VAL A 27 -15.52 1.74 9.51
C VAL A 27 -14.74 3.01 9.15
N GLU A 28 -15.24 4.15 9.62
CA GLU A 28 -14.44 5.35 9.79
C GLU A 28 -13.50 5.00 10.95
N ARG A 29 -12.33 4.43 10.61
CA ARG A 29 -11.26 4.25 11.58
C ARG A 29 -10.92 5.64 12.11
N GLU A 30 -11.42 5.99 13.29
CA GLU A 30 -10.79 7.01 14.11
C GLU A 30 -9.35 6.52 14.37
N LEU A 31 -8.43 6.90 13.47
CA LEU A 31 -7.00 6.76 13.66
C LEU A 31 -6.68 7.52 14.95
N THR A 32 -6.38 6.80 16.02
CA THR A 32 -6.06 7.47 17.28
C THR A 32 -4.80 8.30 17.08
N ASP A 33 -4.70 9.43 17.78
CA ASP A 33 -3.56 10.35 17.71
C ASP A 33 -2.20 9.66 18.05
N ASN A 34 -2.26 8.48 18.67
CA ASN A 34 -1.12 7.61 18.94
C ASN A 34 -0.73 6.73 17.73
N ASP A 35 -1.70 6.27 16.94
CA ASP A 35 -1.46 5.47 15.74
C ASP A 35 -0.77 6.30 14.65
N LEU A 36 -1.23 7.54 14.46
CA LEU A 36 -0.61 8.49 13.53
C LEU A 36 0.86 8.78 13.89
N LYS A 37 1.14 8.99 15.19
CA LYS A 37 2.51 9.20 15.69
C LYS A 37 3.39 7.96 15.56
N GLN A 38 2.80 6.76 15.62
CA GLN A 38 3.53 5.52 15.45
C GLN A 38 3.87 5.28 13.97
N ASP A 39 2.93 5.54 13.06
CA ASP A 39 3.14 5.46 11.62
C ASP A 39 4.20 6.47 11.16
N GLU A 40 4.18 7.70 11.68
CA GLU A 40 5.18 8.71 11.38
C GLU A 40 6.59 8.29 11.85
N LYS A 41 6.71 7.74 13.06
CA LYS A 41 8.00 7.23 13.56
C LYS A 41 8.53 6.06 12.75
N GLU A 42 7.65 5.13 12.36
CA GLU A 42 8.04 3.99 11.55
C GLU A 42 8.48 4.44 10.15
N PHE A 43 7.78 5.41 9.56
CA PHE A 43 8.17 6.05 8.32
C PHE A 43 9.55 6.71 8.42
N GLU A 44 9.80 7.56 9.43
CA GLU A 44 11.10 8.22 9.58
C GLU A 44 12.25 7.22 9.82
N SER A 45 12.00 6.19 10.63
CA SER A 45 12.92 5.07 10.83
C SER A 45 13.25 4.36 9.52
N PHE A 46 12.21 4.04 8.74
CA PHE A 46 12.34 3.38 7.44
C PHE A 46 13.09 4.26 6.44
N PHE A 47 12.68 5.52 6.32
CA PHE A 47 13.25 6.49 5.41
C PHE A 47 14.73 6.71 5.69
N SER A 48 15.11 6.86 6.95
CA SER A 48 16.51 6.96 7.38
C SER A 48 17.32 5.71 7.02
N GLU A 49 16.75 4.51 7.22
CA GLU A 49 17.42 3.26 6.86
C GLU A 49 17.67 3.17 5.34
N VAL A 50 16.68 3.56 4.53
CA VAL A 50 16.82 3.63 3.07
C VAL A 50 17.88 4.64 2.68
N LEU A 51 17.83 5.87 3.21
CA LEU A 51 18.77 6.94 2.86
C LEU A 51 20.24 6.56 3.13
N LYS A 52 20.50 5.74 4.16
CA LYS A 52 21.84 5.21 4.45
C LYS A 52 22.33 4.21 3.39
N LYS A 53 21.41 3.55 2.69
CA LYS A 53 21.71 2.57 1.62
C LYS A 53 21.79 3.23 0.23
N LEU A 54 21.40 4.49 0.10
CA LEU A 54 21.47 5.23 -1.17
C LEU A 54 22.84 5.91 -1.37
N PRO A 55 23.25 6.18 -2.63
CA PRO A 55 24.41 7.00 -2.92
C PRO A 55 24.28 8.41 -2.32
N GLN A 56 25.37 8.96 -1.77
CA GLN A 56 25.36 10.25 -1.05
C GLN A 56 24.76 11.42 -1.84
N LYS A 57 25.06 11.51 -3.14
CA LYS A 57 24.50 12.56 -4.02
C LYS A 57 22.97 12.46 -4.15
N THR A 58 22.47 11.23 -4.18
CA THR A 58 21.03 10.95 -4.25
C THR A 58 20.35 11.31 -2.93
N SER A 59 20.90 10.86 -1.80
CA SER A 59 20.35 11.17 -0.47
C SER A 59 20.26 12.67 -0.24
N ALA A 60 21.30 13.43 -0.60
CA ALA A 60 21.28 14.89 -0.52
C ALA A 60 20.18 15.52 -1.40
N THR A 61 19.94 14.99 -2.60
CA THR A 61 18.90 15.50 -3.51
C THR A 61 17.50 15.19 -2.98
N VAL A 62 17.29 13.98 -2.47
CA VAL A 62 16.02 13.58 -1.84
C VAL A 62 15.74 14.43 -0.61
N ILE A 63 16.73 14.66 0.26
CA ILE A 63 16.59 15.49 1.46
C ILE A 63 16.27 16.95 1.08
N ASN A 64 16.97 17.52 0.09
CA ASN A 64 16.71 18.91 -0.35
C ASN A 64 15.33 19.08 -1.00
N ALA A 65 14.79 18.03 -1.62
CA ALA A 65 13.47 18.02 -2.23
C ALA A 65 12.38 17.44 -1.30
N TYR A 66 12.71 17.10 -0.05
CA TYR A 66 11.88 16.29 0.83
C TYR A 66 10.52 16.94 1.10
N ASP A 67 10.48 18.20 1.54
CA ASP A 67 9.22 18.87 1.90
C ASP A 67 8.22 18.88 0.74
N LYS A 68 8.69 19.27 -0.46
CA LYS A 68 7.88 19.30 -1.67
C LYS A 68 7.49 17.89 -2.14
N SER A 69 8.42 16.95 -2.10
CA SER A 69 8.18 15.58 -2.56
C SER A 69 7.29 14.80 -1.62
N LYS A 70 7.36 15.05 -0.30
CA LYS A 70 6.53 14.45 0.73
C LYS A 70 5.07 14.87 0.56
N GLU A 71 4.80 16.17 0.42
CA GLU A 71 3.44 16.66 0.21
C GLU A 71 2.81 16.06 -1.07
N GLN A 72 3.60 15.93 -2.14
CA GLN A 72 3.13 15.28 -3.37
C GLN A 72 2.93 13.77 -3.19
N ALA A 73 3.82 13.11 -2.46
CA ALA A 73 3.77 11.68 -2.20
C ALA A 73 2.57 11.30 -1.32
N GLU A 74 2.27 12.07 -0.26
CA GLU A 74 1.09 11.86 0.58
C GLU A 74 -0.21 11.97 -0.24
N LYS A 75 -0.33 13.01 -1.09
CA LYS A 75 -1.47 13.15 -2.01
C LYS A 75 -1.62 11.99 -3.00
N ILE A 76 -0.52 11.36 -3.39
CA ILE A 76 -0.51 10.18 -4.25
C ILE A 76 -1.02 8.96 -3.46
N LEU A 77 -0.51 8.74 -2.26
CA LEU A 77 -0.89 7.60 -1.43
C LEU A 77 -2.34 7.69 -0.95
N ASP A 78 -2.86 8.87 -0.64
CA ASP A 78 -4.27 9.04 -0.28
C ASP A 78 -5.22 8.71 -1.43
N LYS A 79 -4.81 9.00 -2.68
CA LYS A 79 -5.56 8.58 -3.87
C LYS A 79 -5.41 7.08 -4.15
N SER A 80 -4.25 6.51 -3.80
CA SER A 80 -3.92 5.09 -4.00
C SER A 80 -4.60 4.17 -3.00
N LYS A 81 -4.73 4.58 -1.72
CA LYS A 81 -5.33 3.78 -0.62
C LYS A 81 -6.63 3.09 -1.03
N ASN A 82 -7.58 3.87 -1.56
CA ASN A 82 -8.88 3.36 -2.00
C ASN A 82 -8.79 2.28 -3.09
N GLN A 83 -7.72 2.25 -3.89
CA GLN A 83 -7.51 1.27 -4.94
C GLN A 83 -6.90 -0.04 -4.42
N PHE A 84 -6.17 0.02 -3.31
CA PHE A 84 -5.45 -1.11 -2.73
C PHE A 84 -6.16 -1.75 -1.55
N ASP A 85 -6.95 -1.00 -0.77
CA ASP A 85 -7.59 -1.49 0.46
C ASP A 85 -8.40 -2.79 0.27
N GLY A 86 -9.21 -2.86 -0.80
CA GLY A 86 -10.01 -4.05 -1.09
C GLY A 86 -9.21 -5.26 -1.57
N ILE A 87 -8.00 -5.05 -2.10
CA ILE A 87 -7.11 -6.14 -2.50
C ILE A 87 -6.22 -6.56 -1.32
N PHE A 88 -5.82 -5.62 -0.48
CA PHE A 88 -5.10 -5.86 0.76
C PHE A 88 -5.82 -6.85 1.67
N ASP A 89 -7.14 -6.72 1.82
CA ASP A 89 -7.92 -7.61 2.67
C ASP A 89 -7.89 -9.08 2.17
N GLU A 90 -7.87 -9.32 0.85
CA GLU A 90 -7.73 -10.67 0.27
C GLU A 90 -6.35 -11.28 0.55
N PHE A 91 -5.29 -10.46 0.59
CA PHE A 91 -3.92 -10.92 0.78
C PHE A 91 -3.58 -11.22 2.24
N LEU A 92 -4.48 -10.89 3.18
CA LEU A 92 -4.27 -11.00 4.62
C LEU A 92 -5.31 -11.87 5.32
N GLU A 93 -6.02 -12.68 4.55
CA GLU A 93 -6.92 -13.68 5.11
C GLU A 93 -6.12 -14.61 6.05
N GLY A 94 -6.53 -14.66 7.32
CA GLY A 94 -5.88 -15.47 8.34
C GLY A 94 -4.72 -14.81 9.09
N VAL A 95 -4.33 -13.56 8.77
CA VAL A 95 -3.30 -12.81 9.51
C VAL A 95 -3.91 -12.13 10.74
N ASP A 96 -3.23 -12.20 11.89
CA ASP A 96 -3.68 -11.50 13.10
C ASP A 96 -3.63 -9.97 12.95
N GLU A 97 -4.46 -9.26 13.70
CA GLU A 97 -4.61 -7.80 13.54
C GLU A 97 -3.33 -7.02 13.86
N GLU A 98 -2.49 -7.52 14.77
CA GLU A 98 -1.25 -6.85 15.16
C GLU A 98 -0.20 -6.96 14.04
N THR A 99 -0.04 -8.16 13.48
CA THR A 99 0.82 -8.43 12.33
C THR A 99 0.33 -7.65 11.11
N ARG A 100 -0.99 -7.65 10.84
CA ARG A 100 -1.59 -6.88 9.76
C ARG A 100 -1.26 -5.39 9.87
N LYS A 101 -1.38 -4.82 11.07
CA LYS A 101 -1.04 -3.40 11.31
C LYS A 101 0.44 -3.13 11.05
N LYS A 102 1.35 -3.95 11.58
CA LYS A 102 2.81 -3.80 11.36
C LYS A 102 3.20 -3.91 9.89
N CYS A 103 2.62 -4.89 9.18
CA CYS A 103 2.81 -5.06 7.74
C CYS A 103 2.32 -3.82 6.99
N HIS A 104 1.14 -3.32 7.32
CA HIS A 104 0.59 -2.13 6.69
C HIS A 104 1.46 -0.90 6.91
N THR A 105 1.87 -0.61 8.14
CA THR A 105 2.76 0.53 8.40
C THR A 105 4.08 0.39 7.65
N THR A 106 4.66 -0.82 7.58
CA THR A 106 5.91 -1.07 6.84
C THR A 106 5.76 -0.86 5.34
N VAL A 107 4.71 -1.43 4.72
CA VAL A 107 4.44 -1.29 3.29
C VAL A 107 4.11 0.17 2.95
N HIS A 108 3.30 0.82 3.78
CA HIS A 108 2.96 2.23 3.62
C HIS A 108 4.19 3.14 3.68
N ALA A 109 5.07 2.94 4.68
CA ALA A 109 6.32 3.69 4.80
C ALA A 109 7.23 3.51 3.57
N ALA A 110 7.32 2.28 3.06
CA ALA A 110 8.08 1.97 1.86
C ALA A 110 7.50 2.63 0.61
N SER A 111 6.18 2.56 0.43
CA SER A 111 5.47 3.19 -0.69
C SER A 111 5.59 4.71 -0.67
N LEU A 112 5.51 5.32 0.52
CA LEU A 112 5.68 6.76 0.71
C LEU A 112 7.12 7.17 0.36
N THR A 113 8.10 6.42 0.85
CA THR A 113 9.52 6.62 0.51
C THR A 113 9.77 6.50 -0.99
N ALA A 114 9.18 5.50 -1.64
CA ALA A 114 9.29 5.31 -3.08
C ALA A 114 8.63 6.47 -3.86
N ALA A 115 7.47 6.96 -3.40
CA ALA A 115 6.82 8.12 -3.99
C ALA A 115 7.66 9.40 -3.82
N ILE A 116 8.26 9.63 -2.65
CA ILE A 116 9.19 10.75 -2.42
C ILE A 116 10.36 10.70 -3.39
N ILE A 117 10.98 9.52 -3.55
CA ILE A 117 12.09 9.32 -4.50
C ILE A 117 11.60 9.54 -5.95
N GLY A 118 10.40 9.08 -6.30
CA GLY A 118 9.82 9.26 -7.64
C GLY A 118 9.39 10.69 -7.94
N CYS A 119 8.97 11.48 -6.94
CA CYS A 119 8.63 12.89 -7.06
C CYS A 119 9.86 13.81 -7.05
N SER A 120 10.98 13.32 -6.52
CA SER A 120 12.26 14.03 -6.57
C SER A 120 12.71 14.25 -8.01
N PRO A 121 13.46 15.34 -8.34
CA PRO A 121 14.00 15.59 -9.68
C PRO A 121 15.13 14.62 -10.08
N ILE A 122 15.07 13.37 -9.60
CA ILE A 122 16.00 12.32 -9.92
C ILE A 122 15.43 11.53 -11.11
N PRO A 123 16.16 11.39 -12.22
CA PRO A 123 15.71 10.59 -13.33
C PRO A 123 15.48 9.14 -12.87
N PHE A 124 14.29 8.62 -13.11
CA PHE A 124 13.84 7.27 -12.75
C PHE A 124 14.67 6.14 -13.37
N SER A 125 15.66 6.48 -14.20
CA SER A 125 16.47 5.55 -15.00
C SER A 125 17.32 4.60 -14.17
N ASP A 126 17.59 4.93 -12.91
CA ASP A 126 18.48 4.14 -12.09
C ASP A 126 17.66 3.29 -11.14
N ALA A 127 16.99 2.27 -11.67
CA ALA A 127 16.24 1.25 -10.92
C ALA A 127 16.85 0.85 -9.56
N VAL A 128 18.17 0.95 -9.48
CA VAL A 128 19.05 1.04 -8.32
C VAL A 128 18.52 1.85 -7.11
N LEU A 129 17.66 2.87 -7.28
CA LEU A 129 17.18 3.70 -6.17
C LEU A 129 15.95 3.15 -5.47
N LEU A 130 15.09 2.42 -6.19
CA LEU A 130 13.89 1.79 -5.61
C LEU A 130 14.18 0.40 -5.05
N VAL A 131 15.20 -0.29 -5.56
CA VAL A 131 15.61 -1.60 -5.06
C VAL A 131 15.96 -1.57 -3.56
N PRO A 132 16.76 -0.62 -3.04
CA PRO A 132 17.03 -0.52 -1.60
C PRO A 132 15.78 -0.30 -0.75
N VAL A 133 14.80 0.45 -1.25
CA VAL A 133 13.49 0.66 -0.60
C VAL A 133 12.77 -0.69 -0.46
N GLN A 134 12.62 -1.38 -1.58
CA GLN A 134 11.89 -2.64 -1.68
C GLN A 134 12.57 -3.76 -0.87
N LEU A 135 13.90 -3.87 -0.91
CA LEU A 135 14.65 -4.84 -0.11
C LEU A 135 14.57 -4.54 1.39
N THR A 136 14.59 -3.27 1.79
CA THR A 136 14.42 -2.89 3.21
C THR A 136 13.03 -3.24 3.71
N MET A 137 12.00 -2.96 2.90
CA MET A 137 10.62 -3.38 3.16
C MET A 137 10.51 -4.90 3.32
N MET A 138 10.99 -5.67 2.34
CA MET A 138 10.95 -7.13 2.40
C MET A 138 11.68 -7.68 3.63
N ALA A 139 12.85 -7.14 3.97
CA ALA A 139 13.60 -7.55 5.16
C ALA A 139 12.84 -7.28 6.47
N ARG A 140 12.13 -6.15 6.58
CA ARG A 140 11.27 -5.84 7.75
C ARG A 140 10.06 -6.75 7.81
N LEU A 141 9.42 -7.02 6.66
CA LEU A 141 8.30 -7.96 6.57
C LEU A 141 8.72 -9.38 7.00
N HIS A 142 9.87 -9.90 6.54
CA HIS A 142 10.35 -11.21 6.99
C HIS A 142 10.52 -11.27 8.52
N LYS A 143 11.08 -10.22 9.13
CA LYS A 143 11.21 -10.13 10.58
C LYS A 143 9.87 -10.13 11.30
N ILE A 144 8.85 -9.46 10.76
CA ILE A 144 7.49 -9.44 11.32
C ILE A 144 6.91 -10.87 11.35
N PHE A 145 7.11 -11.65 10.29
CA PHE A 145 6.68 -13.05 10.21
C PHE A 145 7.64 -14.05 10.90
N GLY A 146 8.67 -13.59 11.59
CA GLY A 146 9.67 -14.45 12.25
C GLY A 146 10.57 -15.24 11.29
N GLN A 147 10.57 -14.89 10.00
CA GLN A 147 11.34 -15.51 8.93
C GLN A 147 12.74 -14.90 8.83
N SER A 148 13.75 -15.69 8.45
CA SER A 148 15.13 -15.21 8.33
C SER A 148 15.35 -14.42 7.04
N TRP A 149 16.02 -13.27 7.13
CA TRP A 149 16.48 -12.51 5.97
C TRP A 149 18.00 -12.67 5.80
N SER A 150 18.44 -13.17 4.64
CA SER A 150 19.86 -13.33 4.32
C SER A 150 20.33 -12.32 3.27
N GLU A 151 21.63 -11.98 3.30
CA GLU A 151 22.22 -11.11 2.27
C GLU A 151 22.17 -11.74 0.87
N SER A 152 22.27 -13.07 0.79
CA SER A 152 22.11 -13.82 -0.47
C SER A 152 20.70 -13.67 -1.03
N LEU A 153 19.68 -13.79 -0.18
CA LEU A 153 18.28 -13.55 -0.55
C LEU A 153 18.10 -12.13 -1.08
N GLY A 154 18.62 -11.13 -0.35
CA GLY A 154 18.55 -9.73 -0.79
C GLY A 154 19.26 -9.48 -2.13
N LYS A 155 20.44 -10.08 -2.35
CA LYS A 155 21.17 -9.99 -3.63
C LYS A 155 20.41 -10.64 -4.77
N SER A 156 19.82 -11.81 -4.54
CA SER A 156 19.02 -12.50 -5.56
C SER A 156 17.78 -11.70 -5.94
N LEU A 157 17.03 -11.22 -4.96
CA LEU A 157 15.83 -10.40 -5.17
C LEU A 157 16.16 -9.07 -5.84
N SER A 158 17.33 -8.48 -5.59
CA SER A 158 17.72 -7.20 -6.19
C SER A 158 17.62 -7.19 -7.73
N LYS A 159 18.01 -8.29 -8.38
CA LYS A 159 17.95 -8.41 -9.85
C LYS A 159 16.51 -8.55 -10.34
N GLU A 160 15.70 -9.31 -9.59
CA GLU A 160 14.32 -9.59 -9.95
C GLU A 160 13.41 -8.38 -9.78
N LEU A 161 13.63 -7.59 -8.73
CA LEU A 161 12.91 -6.34 -8.51
C LEU A 161 13.07 -5.36 -9.69
N ILE A 162 14.26 -5.33 -10.30
CA ILE A 162 14.52 -4.53 -11.51
C ILE A 162 13.69 -5.03 -12.68
N VAL A 163 13.61 -6.35 -12.87
CA VAL A 163 12.87 -6.97 -13.99
C VAL A 163 11.36 -6.79 -13.83
N VAL A 164 10.84 -7.03 -12.62
CA VAL A 164 9.39 -7.07 -12.34
C VAL A 164 8.81 -5.67 -12.15
N GLY A 165 9.48 -4.81 -11.38
CA GLY A 165 8.99 -3.48 -11.06
C GLY A 165 9.28 -2.43 -12.13
N LEU A 166 10.42 -2.54 -12.82
CA LEU A 166 10.99 -1.41 -13.56
C LEU A 166 11.18 -1.68 -15.06
N GLY A 167 10.66 -2.81 -15.54
CA GLY A 167 10.52 -3.05 -16.97
C GLY A 167 9.62 -2.00 -17.62
N ARG A 168 10.02 -1.47 -18.79
CA ARG A 168 9.25 -0.47 -19.57
C ARG A 168 7.78 -0.84 -19.74
N SER A 169 7.48 -2.13 -19.88
CA SER A 169 6.11 -2.64 -20.03
C SER A 169 5.27 -2.47 -18.75
N ALA A 170 5.84 -2.76 -17.58
CA ALA A 170 5.16 -2.57 -16.29
C ALA A 170 4.89 -1.09 -16.04
N VAL A 171 5.92 -0.24 -16.16
CA VAL A 171 5.81 1.22 -16.01
C VAL A 171 4.76 1.80 -16.95
N GLY A 172 4.81 1.44 -18.24
CA GLY A 172 3.84 1.93 -19.22
C GLY A 172 2.40 1.48 -18.95
N ASN A 173 2.19 0.37 -18.25
CA ASN A 173 0.85 -0.07 -17.85
C ASN A 173 0.39 0.57 -16.55
N ILE A 174 1.29 0.85 -15.59
CA ILE A 174 0.96 1.57 -14.35
C ILE A 174 0.58 3.01 -14.66
N VAL A 175 1.31 3.67 -15.57
CA VAL A 175 0.98 5.04 -15.99
C VAL A 175 -0.45 5.13 -16.52
N LYS A 176 -0.95 4.08 -17.20
CA LYS A 176 -2.35 4.04 -17.68
C LYS A 176 -3.39 3.94 -16.56
N LEU A 177 -3.00 3.54 -15.35
CA LEU A 177 -3.88 3.49 -14.18
C LEU A 177 -4.08 4.86 -13.55
N ILE A 178 -3.19 5.81 -13.85
CA ILE A 178 -3.26 7.17 -13.32
C ILE A 178 -4.39 7.90 -14.06
N PRO A 179 -5.48 8.30 -13.38
CA PRO A 179 -6.52 9.11 -14.00
C PRO A 179 -5.91 10.43 -14.48
N ALA A 180 -6.17 10.80 -15.73
CA ALA A 180 -5.71 12.05 -16.33
C ALA A 180 -4.16 12.19 -16.47
N VAL A 181 -3.49 11.11 -16.93
CA VAL A 181 -2.04 11.04 -17.30
C VAL A 181 -1.50 12.29 -18.03
N GLY A 182 -2.31 12.98 -18.83
CA GLY A 182 -1.91 14.19 -19.57
C GLY A 182 -1.93 15.51 -18.79
N THR A 183 -2.53 15.55 -17.60
CA THR A 183 -2.68 16.77 -16.77
C THR A 183 -1.77 16.80 -15.54
N VAL A 184 -1.19 15.65 -15.20
CA VAL A 184 -0.35 15.48 -14.00
C VAL A 184 1.11 15.76 -14.34
N ALA A 185 1.81 16.49 -13.46
CA ALA A 185 3.24 16.74 -13.62
C ALA A 185 4.04 15.42 -13.63
N GLY A 186 5.07 15.33 -14.49
CA GLY A 186 5.88 14.11 -14.65
C GLY A 186 6.46 13.55 -13.34
N ALA A 187 6.80 14.41 -12.38
CA ALA A 187 7.26 14.01 -11.05
C ALA A 187 6.19 13.26 -10.24
N ALA A 188 4.92 13.71 -10.30
CA ALA A 188 3.83 13.04 -9.62
C ALA A 188 3.47 11.71 -10.30
N ILE A 189 3.60 11.63 -11.63
CA ILE A 189 3.47 10.36 -12.37
C ILE A 189 4.52 9.35 -11.89
N ASN A 190 5.78 9.76 -11.84
CA ASN A 190 6.88 8.90 -11.37
C ASN A 190 6.67 8.45 -9.92
N GLY A 191 6.27 9.36 -9.03
CA GLY A 191 5.94 9.03 -7.65
C GLY A 191 4.78 8.02 -7.53
N THR A 192 3.76 8.17 -8.36
CA THR A 192 2.62 7.24 -8.40
C THR A 192 3.04 5.86 -8.90
N VAL A 193 3.86 5.81 -9.94
CA VAL A 193 4.41 4.54 -10.46
C VAL A 193 5.25 3.85 -9.39
N ALA A 194 6.16 4.59 -8.75
CA ALA A 194 7.06 4.08 -7.72
C ALA A 194 6.32 3.51 -6.51
N SER A 195 5.36 4.26 -5.99
CA SER A 195 4.52 3.82 -4.86
C SER A 195 3.70 2.60 -5.24
N THR A 196 2.98 2.61 -6.36
CA THR A 196 2.15 1.48 -6.83
C THR A 196 2.96 0.18 -6.93
N ILE A 197 4.16 0.23 -7.51
CA ILE A 197 5.05 -0.94 -7.63
C ILE A 197 5.46 -1.42 -6.24
N THR A 198 5.93 -0.50 -5.39
CA THR A 198 6.46 -0.83 -4.06
C THR A 198 5.37 -1.40 -3.17
N GLU A 199 4.19 -0.81 -3.20
CA GLU A 199 3.00 -1.27 -2.48
C GLU A 199 2.60 -2.67 -2.93
N SER A 200 2.51 -2.89 -4.25
CA SER A 200 2.16 -4.19 -4.82
C SER A 200 3.17 -5.27 -4.43
N LEU A 201 4.47 -4.96 -4.48
CA LEU A 201 5.52 -5.88 -4.04
C LEU A 201 5.41 -6.17 -2.54
N GLY A 202 5.09 -5.16 -1.73
CA GLY A 202 4.86 -5.30 -0.30
C GLY A 202 3.77 -6.31 -0.02
N TRP A 203 2.61 -6.16 -0.64
CA TRP A 203 1.47 -7.05 -0.44
C TRP A 203 1.71 -8.49 -0.92
N VAL A 204 2.35 -8.66 -2.08
CA VAL A 204 2.77 -9.99 -2.53
C VAL A 204 3.74 -10.64 -1.54
N THR A 205 4.71 -9.87 -1.03
CA THR A 205 5.65 -10.36 -0.01
C THR A 205 4.91 -10.81 1.25
N VAL A 206 3.95 -10.02 1.74
CA VAL A 206 3.18 -10.36 2.93
C VAL A 206 2.38 -11.64 2.71
N LYS A 207 1.68 -11.77 1.57
CA LYS A 207 0.92 -12.98 1.25
C LYS A 207 1.80 -14.22 1.20
N MET A 208 2.93 -14.17 0.50
CA MET A 208 3.83 -15.32 0.42
C MET A 208 4.39 -15.71 1.79
N LEU A 209 4.73 -14.72 2.63
CA LEU A 209 5.18 -15.00 4.01
C LEU A 209 4.07 -15.60 4.87
N ASN A 210 2.82 -15.15 4.69
CA ASN A 210 1.66 -15.70 5.38
C ASN A 210 1.36 -17.15 4.95
N ASP A 211 1.46 -17.42 3.65
CA ASP A 211 1.23 -18.75 3.08
C ASP A 211 2.39 -19.73 3.40
N GLY A 212 3.48 -19.23 4.03
CA GLY A 212 4.68 -20.00 4.32
C GLY A 212 5.49 -20.35 3.07
N GLU A 213 5.23 -19.67 1.96
CA GLU A 213 5.94 -19.82 0.69
C GLU A 213 7.31 -19.14 0.76
N ASP A 214 8.37 -19.85 0.35
CA ASP A 214 9.66 -19.21 0.13
C ASP A 214 9.60 -18.37 -1.16
N ILE A 215 9.68 -17.05 -0.98
CA ILE A 215 9.63 -16.04 -2.05
C ILE A 215 10.68 -16.32 -3.14
N PHE A 216 11.80 -16.91 -2.76
CA PHE A 216 12.90 -17.21 -3.68
C PHE A 216 12.68 -18.52 -4.44
N ASP A 217 12.32 -19.61 -3.75
CA ASP A 217 12.16 -20.92 -4.38
C ASP A 217 10.95 -20.98 -5.33
N GLN A 218 9.94 -20.14 -5.08
CA GLN A 218 8.77 -19.99 -5.93
C GLN A 218 8.79 -18.68 -6.73
N PHE A 219 9.93 -18.31 -7.31
CA PHE A 219 10.04 -17.13 -8.18
C PHE A 219 8.95 -17.04 -9.28
N MET A 220 8.54 -18.18 -9.85
CA MET A 220 7.42 -18.22 -10.81
C MET A 220 6.08 -17.84 -10.15
N SER A 221 5.85 -18.23 -8.91
CA SER A 221 4.71 -17.80 -8.10
C SER A 221 4.83 -16.33 -7.73
N PHE A 222 5.99 -15.82 -7.31
CA PHE A 222 6.17 -14.39 -7.00
C PHE A 222 5.82 -13.50 -8.20
N LYS A 223 6.40 -13.81 -9.38
CA LYS A 223 6.09 -13.10 -10.62
C LYS A 223 4.64 -13.31 -11.06
N GLY A 224 4.08 -14.50 -10.82
CA GLY A 224 2.68 -14.82 -11.08
C GLY A 224 1.74 -13.98 -10.23
N GLN A 225 1.91 -14.00 -8.91
CA GLN A 225 1.14 -13.24 -7.92
C GLN A 225 1.26 -11.74 -8.15
N PHE A 226 2.47 -11.23 -8.45
CA PHE A 226 2.65 -9.82 -8.83
C PHE A 226 1.85 -9.47 -10.09
N ASN A 227 1.91 -10.29 -11.14
CA ASN A 227 1.12 -10.06 -12.35
C ASN A 227 -0.39 -10.16 -12.10
N THR A 228 -0.84 -11.07 -11.22
CA THR A 228 -2.24 -11.21 -10.84
C THR A 228 -2.70 -9.97 -10.09
N LEU A 229 -2.00 -9.56 -9.04
CA LEU A 229 -2.27 -8.32 -8.30
C LEU A 229 -2.31 -7.12 -9.23
N PHE A 230 -1.32 -7.01 -10.10
CA PHE A 230 -1.22 -5.91 -11.06
C PHE A 230 -2.40 -5.88 -12.06
N LYS A 231 -2.84 -7.03 -12.55
CA LYS A 231 -4.03 -7.13 -13.41
C LYS A 231 -5.32 -6.79 -12.64
N THR A 232 -5.43 -7.21 -11.38
CA THR A 232 -6.57 -6.88 -10.51
C THR A 232 -6.67 -5.38 -10.29
N LEU A 233 -5.55 -4.72 -9.96
CA LEU A 233 -5.45 -3.26 -9.87
C LEU A 233 -5.86 -2.57 -11.17
N GLN A 234 -5.40 -3.09 -12.32
CA GLN A 234 -5.76 -2.53 -13.62
C GLN A 234 -7.25 -2.62 -13.92
N ASN A 235 -7.89 -3.74 -13.59
CA ASN A 235 -9.31 -3.93 -13.84
C ASN A 235 -10.18 -3.13 -12.85
N SER A 236 -9.74 -2.97 -11.60
CA SER A 236 -10.40 -2.12 -10.60
C SER A 236 -10.49 -0.66 -11.05
N SER A 237 -9.39 -0.11 -11.61
CA SER A 237 -9.36 1.27 -12.13
C SER A 237 -10.30 1.53 -13.33
N LYS A 238 -10.54 0.52 -14.18
CA LYS A 238 -11.40 0.66 -15.38
C LYS A 238 -12.88 0.70 -15.06
N THR A 239 -13.30 0.09 -13.94
CA THR A 239 -14.71 0.05 -13.54
C THR A 239 -15.17 1.38 -12.94
N SER A 240 -14.26 2.16 -12.34
CA SER A 240 -14.56 3.49 -11.79
C SER A 240 -14.84 4.57 -12.86
N ASN A 241 -14.39 4.37 -14.10
CA ASN A 241 -14.52 5.35 -15.19
C ASN A 241 -15.75 5.14 -16.09
N LYS A 242 -16.75 4.38 -15.61
CA LYS A 242 -17.96 4.01 -16.37
C LYS A 242 -19.30 4.44 -15.74
N ASN A 243 -19.25 5.21 -14.65
CA ASN A 243 -20.44 5.79 -14.01
C ASN A 243 -20.39 7.32 -14.04
#